data_AF-A0A2T0Y1Q6-F1
#
_entry.id   AF-A0A2T0Y1Q6-F1
#
_cell.length_a   1.000
_cell.length_b   1.000
_cell.length_c   1.000
_cell.angle_alpha   90.00
_cell.angle_beta   90.00
_cell.angle_gamma   90.00
#
_symmetry.space_group_name_H-M   'P 1'
#
loop_
_entity.id
_entity.type
_entity.pdbx_description
1 polymer ?
#
loop_
_entity_poly.entity_id
_entity_poly.type
_entity_poly.pdbx_seq_one_letter_code
_entity_poly.pdbx_strand_id
1 'polypeptide(L)'
;MSDVTTQVVTASTLFGAATVAAAWDAGVLPRRERTVLVVQHNVPAPECSDPFTAGPAFAALADRFDDVVAWNDVVTPFHPKEWKPRPADAPLWERLLRERWELGAGPLEIVGESVATPPTGALVAIFASAAVTVYADGLMVYGPTRFDLRHEVGGRIERLLHLDLLPGVRPTLLAEWDVPGVVVPGESFRKIVGALTEHAVAADVARAEREGPTNGHSAVVPRTLAERLPDAGSYALLLGQYMAAIGLLTEAEEAALHRRMVQVAADRGFTRVLLKPHPSAPRQGTAELVEHARSLGVELEVAPAAVLAESLYGESVPGLVVSCFSTALATAGALYDVPTQNVGTRMLLERLEPYPNSNRVPAVAIDALGRPGGRWADPAAMQRLVRAVSYCQQPQLLARFRDETADLLRELDDTSLRLWFRRKRLTALGLPGGLPVPRWRSPRVVAMADAVDRRLLGGRLRRLVRRRYAGAGDDLRAAVAAVKGEMDG
;
A
#
# COMPACT_ATOMS: atom_id res chain seq x y z
N MET A 1 19.21 9.13 26.52
CA MET A 1 19.20 9.10 25.05
C MET A 1 20.03 7.89 24.66
N SER A 2 19.44 6.93 23.95
CA SER A 2 20.08 5.63 23.72
C SER A 2 21.39 5.80 22.95
N ASP A 3 22.41 5.07 23.39
CA ASP A 3 23.79 4.99 22.87
C ASP A 3 23.84 4.26 21.50
N VAL A 4 22.79 4.45 20.69
CA VAL A 4 22.63 3.80 19.38
C VAL A 4 23.46 4.56 18.36
N THR A 5 24.54 3.93 17.92
CA THR A 5 25.49 4.50 16.95
C THR A 5 25.26 4.00 15.53
N THR A 6 24.56 2.87 15.35
CA THR A 6 24.34 2.22 14.05
C THR A 6 22.85 2.18 13.68
N GLN A 7 22.54 2.49 12.42
CA GLN A 7 21.21 2.38 11.83
C GLN A 7 21.23 1.46 10.61
N VAL A 8 20.34 0.47 10.61
CA VAL A 8 20.11 -0.43 9.47
C VAL A 8 18.77 -0.03 8.85
N VAL A 9 18.83 0.56 7.67
CA VAL A 9 17.65 1.00 6.92
C VAL A 9 17.32 -0.05 5.87
N THR A 10 16.08 -0.50 5.78
CA THR A 10 15.64 -1.41 4.72
C THR A 10 14.78 -0.69 3.71
N ALA A 11 15.01 -0.87 2.41
CA ALA A 11 14.14 -0.35 1.36
C ALA A 11 13.97 -1.35 0.21
N SER A 12 12.74 -1.45 -0.32
CA SER A 12 12.46 -2.24 -1.52
C SER A 12 12.14 -1.40 -2.76
N THR A 13 12.05 -0.07 -2.60
CA THR A 13 11.76 0.87 -3.67
C THR A 13 12.55 2.18 -3.51
N LEU A 14 12.74 2.92 -4.61
CA LEU A 14 13.26 4.29 -4.59
C LEU A 14 12.38 5.22 -3.74
N PHE A 15 11.05 5.05 -3.79
CA PHE A 15 10.11 5.84 -3.00
C PHE A 15 10.32 5.63 -1.49
N GLY A 16 10.51 4.38 -1.06
CA GLY A 16 10.77 4.05 0.35
C GLY A 16 12.09 4.65 0.84
N ALA A 17 13.18 4.46 0.07
CA ALA A 17 14.47 5.05 0.39
C ALA A 17 14.42 6.60 0.41
N ALA A 18 13.70 7.22 -0.53
CA ALA A 18 13.49 8.66 -0.56
C ALA A 18 12.71 9.18 0.65
N THR A 19 11.75 8.40 1.15
CA THR A 19 10.99 8.74 2.37
C THR A 19 11.89 8.80 3.59
N VAL A 20 12.82 7.83 3.74
CA VAL A 20 13.80 7.82 4.84
C VAL A 20 14.79 8.99 4.71
N ALA A 21 15.31 9.22 3.50
CA ALA A 21 16.19 10.35 3.22
C ALA A 21 15.53 11.70 3.55
N ALA A 22 14.25 11.87 3.20
CA ALA A 22 13.47 13.05 3.53
C ALA A 22 13.23 13.20 5.04
N ALA A 23 13.05 12.08 5.76
CA ALA A 23 12.90 12.08 7.21
C ALA A 23 14.18 12.52 7.94
N TRP A 24 15.35 12.13 7.43
CA TRP A 24 16.64 12.63 7.91
C TRP A 24 16.78 14.14 7.65
N ASP A 25 16.51 14.61 6.43
CA ASP A 25 16.63 16.04 6.08
C ASP A 25 15.69 16.93 6.91
N ALA A 26 14.51 16.39 7.25
CA ALA A 26 13.55 17.07 8.11
C ALA A 26 13.87 16.98 9.62
N GLY A 27 14.85 16.17 10.03
CA GLY A 27 15.19 15.94 11.44
C GLY A 27 14.14 15.17 12.23
N VAL A 28 13.12 14.59 11.57
CA VAL A 28 12.08 13.76 12.22
C VAL A 28 12.53 12.32 12.45
N LEU A 29 13.59 11.91 11.75
CA LEU A 29 14.38 10.71 12.04
C LEU A 29 15.82 11.14 12.36
N PRO A 30 16.32 10.89 13.58
CA PRO A 30 17.73 11.13 13.88
C PRO A 30 18.61 10.19 13.06
N ARG A 31 19.56 10.76 12.31
CA ARG A 31 20.61 9.98 11.64
C ARG A 31 21.64 9.51 12.67
N ARG A 32 22.14 8.28 12.51
CA ARG A 32 23.17 7.70 13.37
C ARG A 32 24.56 7.83 12.73
N GLU A 33 25.60 7.57 13.50
CA GLU A 33 27.00 7.70 13.06
C GLU A 33 27.30 6.77 11.88
N ARG A 34 26.78 5.54 11.92
CA ARG A 34 26.86 4.57 10.82
C ARG A 34 25.47 4.21 10.31
N THR A 35 25.30 4.26 9.00
CA THR A 35 24.05 3.99 8.28
C THR A 35 24.27 2.98 7.16
N VAL A 36 23.58 1.85 7.24
CA VAL A 36 23.64 0.79 6.22
C VAL A 36 22.28 0.67 5.56
N LEU A 37 22.21 0.82 4.24
CA LEU A 37 21.01 0.56 3.45
C LEU A 37 20.99 -0.90 3.00
N VAL A 38 20.03 -1.67 3.53
CA VAL A 38 19.71 -3.02 3.09
C VAL A 38 18.63 -2.95 2.02
N VAL A 39 19.03 -3.12 0.76
CA VAL A 39 18.09 -3.14 -0.37
C VAL A 39 17.53 -4.52 -0.61
N GLN A 40 16.27 -4.60 -1.05
CA GLN A 40 15.66 -5.84 -1.48
C GLN A 40 15.00 -5.69 -2.85
N HIS A 41 15.39 -6.54 -3.79
CA HIS A 41 14.69 -6.68 -5.07
C HIS A 41 13.72 -7.85 -5.00
N ASN A 42 12.42 -7.57 -5.03
CA ASN A 42 11.40 -8.50 -4.54
C ASN A 42 10.36 -8.93 -5.59
N VAL A 43 10.63 -8.67 -6.87
CA VAL A 43 9.82 -9.13 -8.01
C VAL A 43 9.82 -10.66 -8.10
N PRO A 44 8.88 -11.31 -8.82
CA PRO A 44 8.75 -12.78 -8.82
C PRO A 44 10.01 -13.55 -9.22
N ALA A 45 10.83 -13.01 -10.13
CA ALA A 45 12.11 -13.57 -10.56
C ALA A 45 13.20 -12.46 -10.49
N PRO A 46 13.74 -12.16 -9.29
CA PRO A 46 14.72 -11.09 -9.11
C PRO A 46 15.95 -11.25 -9.99
N GLU A 47 16.41 -12.48 -10.20
CA GLU A 47 17.55 -12.85 -11.04
C GLU A 47 17.37 -12.55 -12.54
N CYS A 48 16.13 -12.32 -12.99
CA CYS A 48 15.80 -12.03 -14.39
C CYS A 48 15.51 -10.54 -14.64
N SER A 49 15.80 -9.65 -13.70
CA SER A 49 15.50 -8.23 -13.84
C SER A 49 16.46 -7.36 -13.06
N ASP A 50 16.65 -6.13 -13.53
CA ASP A 50 17.53 -5.19 -12.86
C ASP A 50 16.91 -4.72 -11.52
N PRO A 51 17.71 -4.67 -10.44
CA PRO A 51 17.27 -4.10 -9.17
C PRO A 51 17.08 -2.58 -9.32
N PHE A 52 16.28 -1.97 -8.44
CA PHE A 52 16.10 -0.51 -8.46
C PHE A 52 17.40 0.27 -8.18
N THR A 53 18.42 -0.41 -7.64
CA THR A 53 19.76 0.13 -7.41
C THR A 53 20.62 0.25 -8.67
N ALA A 54 20.27 -0.45 -9.76
CA ALA A 54 20.97 -0.35 -11.03
C ALA A 54 20.66 0.95 -11.79
N GLY A 55 19.57 1.63 -11.43
CA GLY A 55 19.13 2.86 -12.07
C GLY A 55 19.96 4.07 -11.63
N PRO A 56 20.22 5.05 -12.52
CA PRO A 56 21.00 6.25 -12.20
C PRO A 56 20.39 7.12 -11.09
N ALA A 57 19.06 7.09 -10.95
CA ALA A 57 18.36 7.79 -9.87
C ALA A 57 18.80 7.32 -8.47
N PHE A 58 19.23 6.06 -8.32
CA PHE A 58 19.63 5.51 -7.03
C PHE A 58 20.91 6.12 -6.48
N ALA A 59 21.82 6.61 -7.35
CA ALA A 59 23.10 7.17 -6.92
C ALA A 59 22.92 8.31 -5.89
N ALA A 60 21.94 9.20 -6.11
CA ALA A 60 21.63 10.29 -5.18
C ALA A 60 21.13 9.83 -3.79
N LEU A 61 20.64 8.58 -3.69
CA LEU A 61 20.31 7.95 -2.41
C LEU A 61 21.52 7.22 -1.84
N ALA A 62 22.26 6.49 -2.66
CA ALA A 62 23.40 5.68 -2.24
C ALA A 62 24.45 6.51 -1.47
N ASP A 63 24.78 7.70 -1.96
CA ASP A 63 25.76 8.62 -1.35
C ASP A 63 25.34 9.11 0.05
N ARG A 64 24.08 8.89 0.42
CA ARG A 64 23.56 9.20 1.77
C ARG A 64 23.72 8.04 2.73
N PHE A 65 24.36 6.93 2.38
CA PHE A 65 24.60 5.81 3.29
C PHE A 65 26.08 5.51 3.33
N ASP A 66 26.55 5.03 4.47
CA ASP A 66 27.95 4.60 4.61
C ASP A 66 28.20 3.28 3.87
N ASP A 67 27.15 2.47 3.70
CA ASP A 67 27.18 1.23 2.94
C ASP A 67 25.80 0.87 2.36
N VAL A 68 25.80 0.18 1.23
CA VAL A 68 24.60 -0.33 0.55
C VAL A 68 24.77 -1.83 0.28
N VAL A 69 23.94 -2.65 0.92
CA VAL A 69 24.02 -4.12 0.87
C VAL A 69 22.73 -4.73 0.36
N ALA A 70 22.82 -5.81 -0.41
CA ALA A 70 21.64 -6.49 -0.95
C ALA A 70 21.20 -7.65 -0.04
N TRP A 71 19.95 -7.63 0.40
CA TRP A 71 19.35 -8.75 1.13
C TRP A 71 19.31 -10.03 0.28
N ASN A 72 19.09 -9.89 -1.03
CA ASN A 72 19.11 -10.99 -2.00
C ASN A 72 20.41 -11.83 -1.92
N ASP A 73 21.57 -11.17 -1.74
CA ASP A 73 22.88 -11.84 -1.65
C ASP A 73 23.13 -12.51 -0.29
N VAL A 74 22.33 -12.17 0.72
CA VAL A 74 22.41 -12.81 2.04
C VAL A 74 21.64 -14.12 2.04
N VAL A 75 20.48 -14.14 1.39
CA VAL A 75 19.53 -15.25 1.50
C VAL A 75 19.51 -16.15 0.26
N THR A 76 20.32 -15.87 -0.76
CA THR A 76 20.46 -16.76 -1.93
C THR A 76 20.76 -18.21 -1.50
N PRO A 77 20.10 -19.23 -2.12
CA PRO A 77 19.23 -19.18 -3.30
C PRO A 77 17.73 -18.96 -2.98
N PHE A 78 17.36 -18.58 -1.75
CA PHE A 78 15.97 -18.35 -1.41
C PHE A 78 15.44 -17.06 -2.03
N HIS A 79 14.15 -17.07 -2.39
CA HIS A 79 13.48 -15.85 -2.80
C HIS A 79 13.42 -14.87 -1.59
N PRO A 80 13.78 -13.58 -1.77
CA PRO A 80 14.02 -12.68 -0.64
C PRO A 80 12.77 -12.33 0.18
N LYS A 81 11.56 -12.52 -0.38
CA LYS A 81 10.29 -12.38 0.37
C LYS A 81 9.96 -13.58 1.26
N GLU A 82 10.56 -14.73 1.02
CA GLU A 82 10.14 -16.00 1.62
C GLU A 82 11.04 -16.41 2.79
N TRP A 83 12.32 -16.04 2.73
CA TRP A 83 13.28 -16.46 3.74
C TRP A 83 13.06 -15.76 5.08
N LYS A 84 13.07 -16.55 6.16
CA LYS A 84 13.02 -16.08 7.56
C LYS A 84 13.97 -16.92 8.42
N PRO A 85 14.63 -16.31 9.42
CA PRO A 85 15.47 -17.05 10.35
C PRO A 85 14.62 -17.99 11.20
N ARG A 86 15.16 -19.18 11.52
CA ARG A 86 14.61 -19.97 12.63
C ARG A 86 14.91 -19.22 13.93
N PRO A 87 13.99 -19.18 14.92
CA PRO A 87 14.24 -18.48 16.17
C PRO A 87 15.52 -18.93 16.90
N ALA A 88 15.85 -20.22 16.83
CA ALA A 88 17.06 -20.78 17.45
C ALA A 88 18.36 -20.33 16.74
N ASP A 89 18.28 -19.95 15.47
CA ASP A 89 19.43 -19.54 14.66
C ASP A 89 19.64 -18.02 14.70
N ALA A 90 18.71 -17.25 15.28
CA ALA A 90 18.77 -15.78 15.29
C ALA A 90 20.10 -15.21 15.84
N PRO A 91 20.67 -15.72 16.96
CA PRO A 91 21.97 -15.23 17.44
C PRO A 91 23.14 -15.52 16.49
N LEU A 92 23.08 -16.63 15.74
CA LEU A 92 24.09 -16.96 14.73
C LEU A 92 23.99 -15.99 13.55
N TRP A 93 22.77 -15.69 13.11
CA TRP A 93 22.51 -14.70 12.07
C TRP A 93 22.92 -13.29 12.49
N GLU A 94 22.67 -12.91 13.74
CA GLU A 94 23.11 -11.61 14.27
C GLU A 94 24.63 -11.48 14.19
N ARG A 95 25.38 -12.49 14.65
CA ARG A 95 26.84 -12.49 14.56
C ARG A 95 27.32 -12.39 13.10
N LEU A 96 26.73 -13.18 12.21
CA LEU A 96 27.08 -13.20 10.79
C LEU A 96 26.83 -11.84 10.12
N LEU A 97 25.68 -11.21 10.37
CA LEU A 97 25.34 -9.92 9.77
C LEU A 97 26.16 -8.77 10.37
N ARG A 98 26.47 -8.81 11.67
CA ARG A 98 27.37 -7.83 12.30
C ARG A 98 28.76 -7.87 11.71
N GLU A 99 29.29 -9.06 11.43
CA GLU A 99 30.59 -9.25 10.78
C GLU A 99 30.52 -8.83 9.30
N ARG A 100 29.56 -9.36 8.54
CA ARG A 100 29.44 -9.12 7.09
C ARG A 100 29.15 -7.66 6.72
N TRP A 101 28.43 -6.92 7.56
CA TRP A 101 28.06 -5.52 7.31
C TRP A 101 28.79 -4.53 8.23
N GLU A 102 29.77 -5.03 9.01
CA GLU A 102 30.58 -4.24 9.93
C GLU A 102 29.73 -3.34 10.86
N LEU A 103 28.69 -3.92 11.48
CA LEU A 103 27.72 -3.16 12.30
C LEU A 103 28.23 -2.82 13.71
N GLY A 104 29.37 -3.41 14.10
CA GLY A 104 29.88 -3.38 15.48
C GLY A 104 29.05 -4.23 16.45
N ALA A 105 29.40 -4.20 17.74
CA ALA A 105 28.72 -4.94 18.81
C ALA A 105 27.67 -4.10 19.58
N GLY A 106 27.59 -2.80 19.29
CA GLY A 106 26.70 -1.86 19.98
C GLY A 106 25.21 -2.06 19.65
N PRO A 107 24.34 -1.36 20.38
CA PRO A 107 22.91 -1.31 20.08
C PRO A 107 22.68 -0.64 18.72
N LEU A 108 21.67 -1.10 17.99
CA LEU A 108 21.34 -0.58 16.67
C LEU A 108 19.85 -0.25 16.56
N GLU A 109 19.52 0.60 15.59
CA GLU A 109 18.15 0.89 15.19
C GLU A 109 17.86 0.27 13.82
N ILE A 110 16.72 -0.40 13.68
CA ILE A 110 16.19 -0.85 12.39
C ILE A 110 15.12 0.13 11.94
N VAL A 111 15.28 0.65 10.71
CA VAL A 111 14.30 1.52 10.05
C VAL A 111 13.76 0.76 8.83
N GLY A 112 12.47 0.43 8.78
CA GLY A 112 11.97 -0.37 7.66
C GLY A 112 10.48 -0.29 7.36
N GLU A 113 10.10 -0.81 6.18
CA GLU A 113 8.76 -0.70 5.58
C GLU A 113 7.70 -1.49 6.36
N SER A 114 8.04 -2.71 6.80
CA SER A 114 7.06 -3.62 7.38
C SER A 114 7.72 -4.67 8.26
N VAL A 115 7.41 -4.63 9.56
CA VAL A 115 7.89 -5.62 10.54
C VAL A 115 7.32 -7.03 10.35
N ALA A 116 6.35 -7.22 9.45
CA ALA A 116 5.75 -8.53 9.16
C ALA A 116 6.43 -9.30 8.03
N THR A 117 7.12 -8.58 7.14
CA THR A 117 7.66 -9.12 5.90
C THR A 117 9.17 -8.94 5.85
N PRO A 118 9.91 -9.86 5.23
CA PRO A 118 11.31 -9.63 4.91
C PRO A 118 11.47 -8.36 4.03
N PRO A 119 12.58 -7.63 4.19
CA PRO A 119 13.74 -7.99 5.01
C PRO A 119 13.59 -7.49 6.45
N THR A 120 12.82 -6.43 6.68
CA THR A 120 12.66 -5.78 7.99
C THR A 120 12.21 -6.75 9.07
N GLY A 121 11.17 -7.56 8.84
CA GLY A 121 10.70 -8.53 9.82
C GLY A 121 11.73 -9.62 10.16
N ALA A 122 12.56 -10.03 9.19
CA ALA A 122 13.65 -10.96 9.43
C ALA A 122 14.75 -10.31 10.28
N LEU A 123 15.14 -9.08 9.96
CA LEU A 123 16.14 -8.32 10.70
C LEU A 123 15.69 -7.99 12.12
N VAL A 124 14.42 -7.64 12.32
CA VAL A 124 13.84 -7.40 13.66
C VAL A 124 13.86 -8.66 14.53
N ALA A 125 13.67 -9.84 13.92
CA ALA A 125 13.80 -11.11 14.61
C ALA A 125 15.25 -11.49 14.92
N ILE A 126 16.19 -11.15 14.04
CA ILE A 126 17.63 -11.40 14.22
C ILE A 126 18.19 -10.49 15.32
N PHE A 127 17.98 -9.19 15.19
CA PHE A 127 18.45 -8.18 16.15
C PHE A 127 17.38 -7.91 17.20
N ALA A 128 17.26 -8.85 18.14
CA ALA A 128 16.19 -8.87 19.15
C ALA A 128 16.19 -7.64 20.09
N SER A 129 17.34 -6.99 20.26
CA SER A 129 17.53 -5.79 21.11
C SER A 129 17.42 -4.47 20.35
N ALA A 130 17.25 -4.49 19.03
CA ALA A 130 17.25 -3.26 18.22
C ALA A 130 16.02 -2.40 18.46
N ALA A 131 16.20 -1.08 18.56
CA ALA A 131 15.10 -0.13 18.43
C ALA A 131 14.48 -0.25 17.03
N VAL A 132 13.17 -0.05 16.90
CA VAL A 132 12.48 -0.18 15.61
C VAL A 132 11.74 1.10 15.25
N THR A 133 12.07 1.65 14.09
CA THR A 133 11.26 2.66 13.41
C THR A 133 10.62 2.01 12.19
N VAL A 134 9.30 2.14 12.08
CA VAL A 134 8.60 1.73 10.85
C VAL A 134 8.40 2.97 9.99
N TYR A 135 8.55 2.85 8.68
CA TYR A 135 8.12 3.89 7.75
C TYR A 135 7.12 3.33 6.75
N ALA A 136 6.22 4.17 6.28
CA ALA A 136 5.27 3.83 5.24
C ALA A 136 5.66 4.43 3.89
N ASP A 137 5.49 3.63 2.85
CA ASP A 137 5.73 3.99 1.45
C ASP A 137 4.42 4.22 0.67
N GLY A 138 3.28 4.39 1.36
CA GLY A 138 2.03 4.73 0.73
C GLY A 138 0.78 4.64 1.61
N LEU A 139 -0.38 4.63 0.95
CA LEU A 139 -1.70 4.74 1.59
C LEU A 139 -2.07 3.57 2.53
N MET A 140 -1.36 2.45 2.44
CA MET A 140 -1.65 1.28 3.29
C MET A 140 -1.48 1.57 4.79
N VAL A 141 -0.71 2.60 5.14
CA VAL A 141 -0.48 3.07 6.52
C VAL A 141 -1.76 3.52 7.24
N TYR A 142 -2.76 3.97 6.48
CA TYR A 142 -4.06 4.37 7.02
C TYR A 142 -4.92 3.16 7.38
N GLY A 143 -4.61 1.96 6.87
CA GLY A 143 -5.27 0.71 7.25
C GLY A 143 -4.72 0.11 8.55
N PRO A 144 -5.39 -0.90 9.12
CA PRO A 144 -4.99 -1.50 10.38
C PRO A 144 -3.80 -2.47 10.20
N THR A 145 -3.15 -2.83 11.31
CA THR A 145 -2.27 -4.00 11.36
C THR A 145 -3.03 -5.26 10.95
N ARG A 146 -2.47 -6.06 10.02
CA ARG A 146 -3.16 -7.23 9.44
C ARG A 146 -2.60 -8.58 9.86
N PHE A 147 -1.58 -8.57 10.68
CA PHE A 147 -0.83 -9.73 11.12
C PHE A 147 -0.77 -9.75 12.65
N ASP A 148 -0.56 -10.93 13.21
CA ASP A 148 -0.34 -11.09 14.64
C ASP A 148 1.07 -10.58 14.97
N LEU A 149 1.14 -9.36 15.53
CA LEU A 149 2.39 -8.77 15.95
C LEU A 149 2.67 -9.17 17.39
N ARG A 150 3.72 -9.97 17.59
CA ARG A 150 4.11 -10.43 18.92
C ARG A 150 4.55 -9.25 19.79
N HIS A 151 4.32 -9.36 21.09
CA HIS A 151 4.61 -8.28 22.04
C HIS A 151 6.09 -7.90 22.10
N GLU A 152 6.98 -8.87 21.87
CA GLU A 152 8.42 -8.63 21.82
C GLU A 152 8.81 -7.71 20.67
N VAL A 153 8.04 -7.68 19.58
CA VAL A 153 8.27 -6.78 18.45
C VAL A 153 7.49 -5.49 18.62
N GLY A 154 6.19 -5.56 18.94
CA GLY A 154 5.33 -4.39 19.08
C GLY A 154 5.86 -3.38 20.09
N GLY A 155 6.34 -3.84 21.24
CA GLY A 155 6.90 -2.97 22.29
C GLY A 155 8.24 -2.30 21.94
N ARG A 156 8.89 -2.68 20.84
CA ARG A 156 10.14 -2.07 20.35
C ARG A 156 9.93 -0.99 19.30
N ILE A 157 8.70 -0.85 18.79
CA ILE A 157 8.41 0.12 17.72
C ILE A 157 8.23 1.50 18.36
N GLU A 158 9.19 2.39 18.10
CA GLU A 158 9.23 3.72 18.72
C GLU A 158 8.39 4.75 17.95
N ARG A 159 8.29 4.61 16.62
CA ARG A 159 7.59 5.54 15.75
C ARG A 159 7.21 4.92 14.40
N LEU A 160 6.19 5.51 13.78
CA LEU A 160 5.74 5.22 12.43
C LEU A 160 5.87 6.48 11.56
N LEU A 161 6.88 6.53 10.69
CA LEU A 161 7.07 7.61 9.73
C LEU A 161 6.10 7.46 8.56
N HIS A 162 5.45 8.54 8.14
CA HIS A 162 4.60 8.52 6.95
C HIS A 162 4.53 9.88 6.27
N LEU A 163 4.25 9.89 4.96
CA LEU A 163 3.84 11.10 4.25
C LEU A 163 2.37 11.41 4.57
N ASP A 164 2.03 12.70 4.63
CA ASP A 164 0.66 13.17 4.90
C ASP A 164 -0.23 13.11 3.64
N LEU A 165 -0.34 11.92 3.05
CA LEU A 165 -1.07 11.67 1.80
C LEU A 165 -2.60 11.79 1.94
N LEU A 166 -3.12 11.76 3.17
CA LEU A 166 -4.49 12.13 3.52
C LEU A 166 -4.39 13.25 4.57
N PRO A 167 -4.35 14.53 4.14
CA PRO A 167 -3.98 15.64 5.01
C PRO A 167 -4.68 15.63 6.37
N GLY A 168 -3.88 15.63 7.46
CA GLY A 168 -4.38 15.66 8.84
C GLY A 168 -5.01 14.37 9.37
N VAL A 169 -5.03 13.29 8.57
CA VAL A 169 -5.52 11.98 9.00
C VAL A 169 -4.38 11.22 9.65
N ARG A 170 -4.65 10.59 10.81
CA ARG A 170 -3.67 9.76 11.50
C ARG A 170 -3.70 8.32 10.96
N PRO A 171 -2.53 7.69 10.78
CA PRO A 171 -2.41 6.26 10.54
C PRO A 171 -3.24 5.40 11.49
N THR A 172 -3.78 4.29 10.97
CA THR A 172 -4.38 3.23 11.80
C THR A 172 -3.44 2.03 11.97
N LEU A 173 -2.36 1.98 11.18
CA LEU A 173 -1.34 0.95 11.30
C LEU A 173 -0.66 1.05 12.66
N LEU A 174 -0.52 -0.07 13.37
CA LEU A 174 0.05 -0.15 14.72
C LEU A 174 -0.69 0.64 15.80
N ALA A 175 -1.94 1.04 15.54
CA ALA A 175 -2.73 1.81 16.49
C ALA A 175 -2.96 1.03 17.80
N GLU A 176 -3.03 -0.30 17.75
CA GLU A 176 -3.16 -1.17 18.94
C GLU A 176 -1.94 -1.13 19.89
N TRP A 177 -0.81 -0.63 19.41
CA TRP A 177 0.42 -0.41 20.18
C TRP A 177 0.62 1.06 20.57
N ASP A 178 -0.33 1.93 20.23
CA ASP A 178 -0.27 3.39 20.41
C ASP A 178 1.05 4.00 19.87
N VAL A 179 1.60 3.40 18.81
CA VAL A 179 2.83 3.88 18.14
C VAL A 179 2.57 5.27 17.56
N PRO A 180 3.40 6.27 17.86
CA PRO A 180 3.20 7.61 17.34
C PRO A 180 3.47 7.67 15.84
N GLY A 181 2.47 8.12 15.09
CA GLY A 181 2.62 8.53 13.69
C GLY A 181 3.37 9.86 13.60
N VAL A 182 4.49 9.87 12.88
CA VAL A 182 5.34 11.04 12.66
C VAL A 182 5.31 11.39 11.17
N VAL A 183 4.86 12.61 10.87
CA VAL A 183 4.76 13.08 9.49
C VAL A 183 6.15 13.43 8.96
N VAL A 184 6.50 12.85 7.81
CA VAL A 184 7.62 13.30 6.98
C VAL A 184 7.15 14.50 6.15
N PRO A 185 7.76 15.69 6.30
CA PRO A 185 7.33 16.87 5.57
C PRO A 185 7.38 16.67 4.05
N GLY A 186 6.27 16.99 3.37
CA GLY A 186 6.16 16.84 1.92
C GLY A 186 7.19 17.65 1.14
N GLU A 187 7.61 18.81 1.66
CA GLU A 187 8.67 19.62 1.04
C GLU A 187 10.02 18.90 1.03
N SER A 188 10.42 18.28 2.14
CA SER A 188 11.66 17.50 2.21
C SER A 188 11.60 16.32 1.24
N PHE A 189 10.46 15.64 1.14
CA PHE A 189 10.27 14.56 0.19
C PHE A 189 10.38 15.02 -1.27
N ARG A 190 9.73 16.14 -1.63
CA ARG A 190 9.82 16.73 -2.97
C ARG A 190 11.25 17.10 -3.36
N LYS A 191 12.05 17.64 -2.41
CA LYS A 191 13.47 17.94 -2.65
C LYS A 191 14.28 16.69 -2.99
N ILE A 192 14.06 15.59 -2.25
CA ILE A 192 14.72 14.32 -2.58
C ILE A 192 14.30 13.84 -3.97
N VAL A 193 13.02 13.83 -4.29
CA VAL A 193 12.52 13.41 -5.62
C VAL A 193 13.11 14.26 -6.75
N GLY A 194 13.26 15.57 -6.55
CA GLY A 194 13.94 16.47 -7.48
C GLY A 194 15.38 16.03 -7.74
N ALA A 195 16.16 15.78 -6.68
CA ALA A 195 17.54 15.30 -6.80
C ALA A 195 17.64 13.95 -7.54
N LEU A 196 16.72 13.01 -7.28
CA LEU A 196 16.66 11.73 -8.02
C LEU A 196 16.41 11.95 -9.51
N THR A 197 15.54 12.91 -9.83
CA THR A 197 15.15 13.25 -11.20
C THR A 197 16.34 13.85 -11.95
N GLU A 198 17.04 14.81 -11.35
CA GLU A 198 18.25 15.42 -11.92
C GLU A 198 19.31 14.37 -12.27
N HIS A 199 19.57 13.42 -11.35
CA HIS A 199 20.53 12.34 -11.58
C HIS A 199 20.10 11.39 -12.70
N ALA A 200 18.80 11.04 -12.74
CA ALA A 200 18.27 10.18 -13.79
C ALA A 200 18.40 10.84 -15.17
N VAL A 201 18.06 12.12 -15.27
CA VAL A 201 18.15 12.88 -16.52
C VAL A 201 19.60 13.07 -16.95
N ALA A 202 20.50 13.44 -16.03
CA ALA A 202 21.91 13.61 -16.35
C ALA A 202 22.55 12.33 -16.92
N ALA A 203 22.18 11.17 -16.38
CA ALA A 203 22.63 9.88 -16.89
C ALA A 203 22.05 9.55 -18.28
N ASP A 204 20.77 9.84 -18.52
CA ASP A 204 20.13 9.70 -19.83
C ASP A 204 20.82 10.59 -20.88
N VAL A 205 21.12 11.84 -20.55
CA VAL A 205 21.85 12.78 -21.42
C VAL A 205 23.25 12.26 -21.73
N ALA A 206 24.02 11.90 -20.70
CA ALA A 206 25.37 11.38 -20.88
C ALA A 206 25.40 10.08 -21.70
N ARG A 207 24.35 9.26 -21.59
CA ARG A 207 24.17 8.07 -22.44
C ARG A 207 23.91 8.44 -23.88
N ALA A 208 22.97 9.34 -24.15
CA ALA A 208 22.65 9.79 -25.50
C ALA A 208 23.85 10.45 -26.20
N GLU A 209 24.64 11.24 -25.48
CA GLU A 209 25.88 11.85 -25.99
C GLU A 209 26.95 10.80 -26.36
N ARG A 210 27.03 9.69 -25.61
CA ARG A 210 27.94 8.57 -25.92
C ARG A 210 27.49 7.73 -27.11
N GLU A 211 26.19 7.49 -27.24
CA GLU A 211 25.62 6.66 -28.31
C GLU A 211 25.59 7.38 -29.67
N GLY A 212 25.73 8.72 -29.68
CA GLY A 212 25.76 9.54 -30.89
C GLY A 212 24.38 9.65 -31.58
N PRO A 213 24.23 10.50 -32.60
CA PRO A 213 22.97 10.70 -33.29
C PRO A 213 22.56 9.43 -34.04
N THR A 214 21.53 8.75 -33.56
CA THR A 214 20.84 7.72 -34.34
C THR A 214 20.02 8.43 -35.42
N ASN A 215 20.31 8.13 -36.69
CA ASN A 215 19.56 8.59 -37.89
C ASN A 215 19.89 9.98 -38.47
N GLY A 216 21.13 10.48 -38.36
CA GLY A 216 21.64 11.58 -39.21
C GLY A 216 20.96 12.95 -39.04
N HIS A 217 20.05 13.07 -38.08
CA HIS A 217 19.49 14.34 -37.63
C HIS A 217 20.17 14.70 -36.32
N SER A 218 20.68 15.94 -36.20
CA SER A 218 21.12 16.52 -34.94
C SER A 218 19.89 16.72 -34.04
N ALA A 219 19.40 15.64 -33.43
CA ALA A 219 18.35 15.73 -32.43
C ALA A 219 18.93 16.46 -31.21
N VAL A 220 18.32 17.60 -30.85
CA VAL A 220 18.60 18.26 -29.58
C VAL A 220 18.24 17.25 -28.49
N VAL A 221 19.25 16.77 -27.75
CA VAL A 221 19.04 15.87 -26.61
C VAL A 221 18.43 16.70 -25.49
N PRO A 222 17.19 16.40 -25.05
CA PRO A 222 16.58 17.10 -23.93
C PRO A 222 17.46 16.97 -22.68
N ARG A 223 17.81 18.09 -22.07
CA ARG A 223 18.72 18.17 -20.92
C ARG A 223 18.00 18.16 -19.58
N THR A 224 16.69 18.38 -19.60
CA THR A 224 15.83 18.36 -18.41
C THR A 224 14.66 17.39 -18.65
N LEU A 225 14.01 16.93 -17.57
CA LEU A 225 12.77 16.18 -17.72
C LEU A 225 11.64 17.08 -18.21
N ALA A 226 11.58 18.34 -17.77
CA ALA A 226 10.60 19.32 -18.25
C ALA A 226 10.60 19.47 -19.78
N GLU A 227 11.76 19.51 -20.45
CA GLU A 227 11.87 19.56 -21.92
C GLU A 227 11.28 18.32 -22.63
N ARG A 228 11.11 17.20 -21.92
CA ARG A 228 10.53 15.95 -22.44
C ARG A 228 9.04 15.82 -22.15
N LEU A 229 8.47 16.74 -21.39
CA LEU A 229 7.08 16.70 -20.95
C LEU A 229 6.23 17.73 -21.69
N PRO A 230 4.92 17.49 -21.86
CA PRO A 230 4.01 18.53 -22.32
C PRO A 230 3.96 19.69 -21.30
N ASP A 231 3.49 20.85 -21.77
CA ASP A 231 3.33 22.04 -20.94
C ASP A 231 2.45 21.76 -19.71
N ALA A 232 2.75 22.45 -18.60
CA ALA A 232 2.01 22.31 -17.37
C ALA A 232 0.50 22.58 -17.58
N GLY A 233 -0.34 21.70 -17.05
CA GLY A 233 -1.80 21.76 -17.22
C GLY A 233 -2.33 21.28 -18.57
N SER A 234 -1.47 21.05 -19.58
CA SER A 234 -1.92 20.77 -20.95
C SER A 234 -2.20 19.28 -21.22
N TYR A 235 -1.94 18.40 -20.25
CA TYR A 235 -2.03 16.95 -20.42
C TYR A 235 -2.59 16.26 -19.17
N ALA A 236 -3.13 15.06 -19.36
CA ALA A 236 -3.50 14.17 -18.27
C ALA A 236 -2.45 13.07 -18.10
N LEU A 237 -2.12 12.73 -16.84
CA LEU A 237 -1.26 11.62 -16.51
C LEU A 237 -2.10 10.41 -16.09
N LEU A 238 -1.91 9.29 -16.77
CA LEU A 238 -2.48 7.99 -16.41
C LEU A 238 -1.45 7.17 -15.64
N LEU A 239 -1.83 6.74 -14.42
CA LEU A 239 -1.00 5.85 -13.61
C LEU A 239 -1.47 4.40 -13.78
N GLY A 240 -0.63 3.61 -14.45
CA GLY A 240 -0.86 2.19 -14.69
C GLY A 240 -1.02 1.39 -13.40
N GLN A 241 -1.67 0.23 -13.51
CA GLN A 241 -1.95 -0.68 -12.39
C GLN A 241 -1.19 -2.00 -12.56
N TYR A 242 -1.17 -2.81 -11.51
CA TYR A 242 -0.54 -4.14 -11.50
C TYR A 242 -1.52 -5.22 -10.99
N MET A 243 -2.81 -4.96 -11.14
CA MET A 243 -3.88 -5.79 -10.58
C MET A 243 -3.96 -7.17 -11.23
N ALA A 244 -3.65 -7.29 -12.53
CA ALA A 244 -3.54 -8.59 -13.18
C ALA A 244 -2.36 -9.41 -12.62
N ALA A 245 -1.21 -8.77 -12.41
CA ALA A 245 -0.02 -9.41 -11.87
C ALA A 245 -0.21 -9.95 -10.43
N ILE A 246 -1.15 -9.40 -9.66
CA ILE A 246 -1.53 -9.90 -8.32
C ILE A 246 -2.81 -10.72 -8.31
N GLY A 247 -3.32 -11.11 -9.49
CA GLY A 247 -4.50 -11.97 -9.63
C GLY A 247 -5.81 -11.32 -9.18
N LEU A 248 -5.86 -10.00 -9.04
CA LEU A 248 -7.10 -9.27 -8.73
C LEU A 248 -7.99 -9.10 -9.96
N LEU A 249 -7.40 -8.96 -11.14
CA LEU A 249 -8.11 -8.83 -12.42
C LEU A 249 -7.52 -9.81 -13.43
N THR A 250 -8.29 -10.12 -14.48
CA THR A 250 -7.73 -10.67 -15.71
C THR A 250 -7.01 -9.57 -16.51
N GLU A 251 -6.09 -9.95 -17.39
CA GLU A 251 -5.40 -9.00 -18.29
C GLU A 251 -6.39 -8.21 -19.14
N ALA A 252 -7.46 -8.85 -19.64
CA ALA A 252 -8.51 -8.20 -20.42
C ALA A 252 -9.32 -7.16 -19.60
N GLU A 253 -9.60 -7.46 -18.33
CA GLU A 253 -10.26 -6.51 -17.42
C GLU A 253 -9.36 -5.32 -17.08
N GLU A 254 -8.06 -5.55 -16.89
CA GLU A 254 -7.09 -4.48 -16.66
C GLU A 254 -6.91 -3.60 -17.91
N ALA A 255 -6.85 -4.19 -19.11
CA ALA A 255 -6.85 -3.44 -20.36
C ALA A 255 -8.13 -2.60 -20.54
N ALA A 256 -9.30 -3.16 -20.23
CA ALA A 256 -10.56 -2.43 -20.26
C ALA A 256 -10.60 -1.28 -19.24
N LEU A 257 -9.98 -1.47 -18.08
CA LEU A 257 -9.84 -0.43 -17.07
C LEU A 257 -8.92 0.71 -17.57
N HIS A 258 -7.78 0.42 -18.17
CA HIS A 258 -6.91 1.44 -18.77
C HIS A 258 -7.63 2.22 -19.88
N ARG A 259 -8.40 1.54 -20.75
CA ARG A 259 -9.24 2.23 -21.76
C ARG A 259 -10.22 3.22 -21.13
N ARG A 260 -10.91 2.84 -20.05
CA ARG A 260 -11.78 3.76 -19.31
C ARG A 260 -11.03 4.95 -18.71
N MET A 261 -9.78 4.77 -18.27
CA MET A 261 -8.97 5.90 -17.78
C MET A 261 -8.67 6.91 -18.90
N VAL A 262 -8.39 6.43 -20.12
CA VAL A 262 -8.19 7.31 -21.29
C VAL A 262 -9.50 8.03 -21.63
N GLN A 263 -10.63 7.33 -21.62
CA GLN A 263 -11.94 7.94 -21.83
C GLN A 263 -12.20 9.07 -20.83
N VAL A 264 -11.91 8.85 -19.55
CA VAL A 264 -12.05 9.87 -18.51
C VAL A 264 -11.20 11.11 -18.78
N ALA A 265 -9.98 10.94 -19.28
CA ALA A 265 -9.14 12.07 -19.69
C ALA A 265 -9.74 12.82 -20.90
N ALA A 266 -10.21 12.09 -21.91
CA ALA A 266 -10.85 12.65 -23.09
C ALA A 266 -12.14 13.43 -22.75
N ASP A 267 -13.00 12.87 -21.88
CA ASP A 267 -14.24 13.50 -21.41
C ASP A 267 -13.98 14.80 -20.63
N ARG A 268 -12.77 14.95 -20.07
CA ARG A 268 -12.29 16.17 -19.39
C ARG A 268 -11.63 17.16 -20.34
N GLY A 269 -11.61 16.88 -21.64
CA GLY A 269 -11.10 17.76 -22.68
C GLY A 269 -9.60 17.64 -22.97
N PHE A 270 -8.91 16.66 -22.38
CA PHE A 270 -7.48 16.45 -22.67
C PHE A 270 -7.29 15.76 -24.02
N THR A 271 -6.46 16.36 -24.87
CA THR A 271 -6.04 15.79 -26.16
C THR A 271 -4.66 15.13 -26.09
N ARG A 272 -3.94 15.32 -24.98
CA ARG A 272 -2.66 14.67 -24.68
C ARG A 272 -2.72 13.90 -23.38
N VAL A 273 -2.26 12.66 -23.43
CA VAL A 273 -2.19 11.74 -22.29
C VAL A 273 -0.80 11.15 -22.19
N LEU A 274 -0.22 11.20 -20.99
CA LEU A 274 1.01 10.50 -20.67
C LEU A 274 0.69 9.28 -19.80
N LEU A 275 1.10 8.09 -20.20
CA LEU A 275 0.98 6.86 -19.42
C LEU A 275 2.26 6.63 -18.64
N LYS A 276 2.17 6.55 -17.30
CA LYS A 276 3.22 6.00 -16.45
C LYS A 276 2.90 4.54 -16.09
N PRO A 277 3.56 3.55 -16.71
CA PRO A 277 3.31 2.15 -16.39
C PRO A 277 3.74 1.83 -14.96
N HIS A 278 3.10 0.84 -14.35
CA HIS A 278 3.55 0.33 -13.06
C HIS A 278 4.85 -0.49 -13.25
N PRO A 279 5.87 -0.34 -12.38
CA PRO A 279 7.16 -1.04 -12.54
C PRO A 279 7.03 -2.57 -12.61
N SER A 280 6.07 -3.13 -11.87
CA SER A 280 5.79 -4.57 -11.83
C SER A 280 4.74 -5.04 -12.83
N ALA A 281 4.18 -4.17 -13.67
CA ALA A 281 3.20 -4.58 -14.67
C ALA A 281 3.88 -4.96 -16.00
N PRO A 282 3.45 -6.04 -16.65
CA PRO A 282 3.87 -6.34 -18.02
C PRO A 282 3.57 -5.14 -18.93
N ARG A 283 4.48 -4.79 -19.85
CA ARG A 283 4.25 -3.70 -20.83
C ARG A 283 3.26 -4.06 -21.95
N GLN A 284 2.65 -5.24 -21.88
CA GLN A 284 1.71 -5.75 -22.87
C GLN A 284 0.47 -4.85 -22.94
N GLY A 285 -0.12 -4.74 -24.14
CA GLY A 285 -1.32 -3.93 -24.38
C GLY A 285 -1.12 -2.42 -24.54
N THR A 286 0.12 -1.91 -24.44
CA THR A 286 0.40 -0.47 -24.64
C THR A 286 0.01 0.00 -26.05
N ALA A 287 0.31 -0.79 -27.09
CA ALA A 287 -0.03 -0.43 -28.48
C ALA A 287 -1.56 -0.32 -28.69
N GLU A 288 -2.32 -1.29 -28.18
CA GLU A 288 -3.79 -1.26 -28.24
C GLU A 288 -4.37 -0.06 -27.49
N LEU A 289 -3.76 0.34 -26.37
CA LEU A 289 -4.18 1.51 -25.63
C LEU A 289 -3.91 2.82 -26.39
N VAL A 290 -2.78 2.91 -27.11
CA VAL A 290 -2.48 4.03 -28.01
C VAL A 290 -3.50 4.11 -29.14
N GLU A 291 -3.85 2.99 -29.77
CA GLU A 291 -4.88 2.95 -30.81
C GLU A 291 -6.24 3.37 -30.29
N HIS A 292 -6.62 2.92 -29.10
CA HIS A 292 -7.85 3.35 -28.44
C HIS A 292 -7.85 4.86 -28.15
N ALA A 293 -6.74 5.41 -27.63
CA ALA A 293 -6.62 6.84 -27.40
C ALA A 293 -6.80 7.65 -28.70
N ARG A 294 -6.18 7.21 -29.79
CA ARG A 294 -6.35 7.84 -31.11
C ARG A 294 -7.79 7.83 -31.59
N SER A 295 -8.54 6.76 -31.33
CA SER A 295 -9.97 6.70 -31.68
C SER A 295 -10.84 7.74 -30.95
N LEU A 296 -10.33 8.29 -29.84
CA LEU A 296 -10.94 9.36 -29.06
C LEU A 296 -10.37 10.75 -29.38
N GLY A 297 -9.47 10.86 -30.37
CA GLY A 297 -8.76 12.11 -30.67
C GLY A 297 -7.68 12.48 -29.65
N VAL A 298 -7.19 11.50 -28.88
CA VAL A 298 -6.16 11.68 -27.85
C VAL A 298 -4.83 11.12 -28.33
N GLU A 299 -3.77 11.93 -28.22
CA GLU A 299 -2.39 11.53 -28.36
C GLU A 299 -1.91 10.90 -27.03
N LEU A 300 -1.54 9.61 -27.07
CA LEU A 300 -1.03 8.89 -25.90
C LEU A 300 0.45 8.58 -26.06
N GLU A 301 1.25 9.02 -25.11
CA GLU A 301 2.67 8.73 -24.99
C GLU A 301 2.99 7.97 -23.70
N VAL A 302 4.14 7.30 -23.63
CA VAL A 302 4.58 6.59 -22.44
C VAL A 302 5.69 7.38 -21.75
N ALA A 303 5.49 7.70 -20.48
CA ALA A 303 6.49 8.37 -19.66
C ALA A 303 7.80 7.56 -19.57
N PRO A 304 8.95 8.22 -19.39
CA PRO A 304 10.22 7.54 -19.17
C PRO A 304 10.12 6.53 -18.00
N ALA A 305 10.62 5.32 -18.21
CA ALA A 305 10.47 4.24 -17.23
C ALA A 305 11.24 4.51 -15.93
N ALA A 306 12.39 5.19 -16.03
CA ALA A 306 13.37 5.36 -14.96
C ALA A 306 13.03 6.43 -13.91
N VAL A 307 11.98 7.24 -14.11
CA VAL A 307 11.59 8.30 -13.18
C VAL A 307 10.40 7.89 -12.32
N LEU A 308 10.29 8.48 -11.12
CA LEU A 308 9.12 8.30 -10.25
C LEU A 308 7.92 9.06 -10.85
N ALA A 309 6.69 8.70 -10.45
CA ALA A 309 5.52 9.48 -10.87
C ALA A 309 5.60 10.90 -10.30
N GLU A 310 6.13 11.04 -9.10
CA GLU A 310 6.35 12.29 -8.38
C GLU A 310 7.33 13.22 -9.10
N SER A 311 8.32 12.67 -9.82
CA SER A 311 9.21 13.43 -10.70
C SER A 311 8.42 14.17 -11.78
N LEU A 312 7.39 13.53 -12.35
CA LEU A 312 6.56 14.15 -13.38
C LEU A 312 5.78 15.33 -12.81
N TYR A 313 5.23 15.20 -11.59
CA TYR A 313 4.48 16.28 -10.93
C TYR A 313 5.33 17.50 -10.62
N GLY A 314 6.59 17.28 -10.20
CA GLY A 314 7.50 18.37 -9.86
C GLY A 314 8.01 19.16 -11.07
N GLU A 315 8.20 18.49 -12.20
CA GLU A 315 8.83 19.07 -13.40
C GLU A 315 7.82 19.73 -14.34
N SER A 316 6.68 19.08 -14.58
CA SER A 316 5.56 19.66 -15.34
C SER A 316 4.25 19.19 -14.72
N VAL A 317 3.56 20.09 -14.03
CA VAL A 317 2.35 19.76 -13.27
C VAL A 317 1.25 19.31 -14.26
N PRO A 318 0.74 18.06 -14.20
CA PRO A 318 -0.34 17.62 -15.08
C PRO A 318 -1.65 18.37 -14.79
N GLY A 319 -2.52 18.51 -15.79
CA GLY A 319 -3.85 19.08 -15.58
C GLY A 319 -4.82 18.11 -14.87
N LEU A 320 -4.54 16.81 -14.92
CA LEU A 320 -5.30 15.76 -14.26
C LEU A 320 -4.45 14.50 -14.08
N VAL A 321 -4.58 13.82 -12.94
CA VAL A 321 -4.04 12.47 -12.73
C VAL A 321 -5.18 11.46 -12.62
N VAL A 322 -5.14 10.42 -13.43
CA VAL A 322 -6.15 9.35 -13.47
C VAL A 322 -5.54 8.03 -13.04
N SER A 323 -6.17 7.36 -12.08
CA SER A 323 -5.73 6.05 -11.58
C SER A 323 -6.88 5.29 -10.91
N CYS A 324 -6.63 4.14 -10.29
CA CYS A 324 -7.62 3.45 -9.46
C CYS A 324 -7.52 3.86 -7.99
N PHE A 325 -6.38 3.54 -7.37
CA PHE A 325 -6.11 3.78 -5.95
C PHE A 325 -4.61 3.88 -5.65
N SER A 326 -3.81 4.21 -6.67
CA SER A 326 -2.34 4.29 -6.55
C SER A 326 -1.94 5.30 -5.46
N THR A 327 -0.88 4.99 -4.71
CA THR A 327 -0.24 5.95 -3.80
C THR A 327 0.08 7.25 -4.53
N ALA A 328 0.61 7.17 -5.75
CA ALA A 328 0.94 8.34 -6.56
C ALA A 328 -0.28 9.22 -6.89
N LEU A 329 -1.51 8.66 -6.92
CA LEU A 329 -2.73 9.45 -7.06
C LEU A 329 -2.96 10.34 -5.82
N ALA A 330 -2.82 9.78 -4.61
CA ALA A 330 -2.91 10.58 -3.38
C ALA A 330 -1.75 11.58 -3.27
N THR A 331 -0.54 11.18 -3.67
CA THR A 331 0.62 12.07 -3.69
C THR A 331 0.38 13.29 -4.58
N ALA A 332 -0.19 13.08 -5.78
CA ALA A 332 -0.51 14.15 -6.71
C ALA A 332 -1.42 15.22 -6.09
N GLY A 333 -2.50 14.79 -5.41
CA GLY A 333 -3.41 15.73 -4.74
C GLY A 333 -2.81 16.36 -3.49
N ALA A 334 -2.24 15.55 -2.59
CA ALA A 334 -1.83 16.02 -1.27
C ALA A 334 -0.52 16.83 -1.27
N LEU A 335 0.45 16.47 -2.12
CA LEU A 335 1.79 17.09 -2.11
C LEU A 335 2.04 18.05 -3.28
N TYR A 336 1.25 17.95 -4.36
CA TYR A 336 1.45 18.73 -5.59
C TYR A 336 0.20 19.51 -6.03
N ASP A 337 -0.91 19.43 -5.28
CA ASP A 337 -2.17 20.12 -5.58
C ASP A 337 -2.72 19.84 -6.99
N VAL A 338 -2.48 18.62 -7.50
CA VAL A 338 -2.91 18.21 -8.83
C VAL A 338 -4.33 17.65 -8.76
N PRO A 339 -5.25 18.06 -9.66
CA PRO A 339 -6.57 17.42 -9.77
C PRO A 339 -6.46 15.92 -10.01
N THR A 340 -7.28 15.13 -9.31
CA THR A 340 -7.24 13.67 -9.40
C THR A 340 -8.59 13.08 -9.79
N GLN A 341 -8.57 11.93 -10.45
CA GLN A 341 -9.77 11.15 -10.74
C GLN A 341 -9.50 9.66 -10.55
N ASN A 342 -10.27 9.03 -9.67
CA ASN A 342 -10.25 7.59 -9.50
C ASN A 342 -11.22 6.89 -10.47
N VAL A 343 -10.84 5.70 -10.94
CA VAL A 343 -11.65 4.87 -11.85
C VAL A 343 -11.69 3.44 -11.31
N GLY A 344 -12.85 2.79 -11.36
CA GLY A 344 -12.97 1.36 -11.09
C GLY A 344 -13.08 0.94 -9.62
N THR A 345 -13.31 1.86 -8.67
CA THR A 345 -13.42 1.54 -7.23
C THR A 345 -14.38 0.39 -6.94
N ARG A 346 -15.59 0.41 -7.51
CA ARG A 346 -16.60 -0.65 -7.27
C ARG A 346 -16.07 -2.03 -7.65
N MET A 347 -15.58 -2.16 -8.89
CA MET A 347 -15.00 -3.38 -9.42
C MET A 347 -13.90 -3.93 -8.51
N LEU A 348 -13.05 -3.04 -8.00
CA LEU A 348 -11.97 -3.38 -7.08
C LEU A 348 -12.50 -3.86 -5.72
N LEU A 349 -13.34 -3.07 -5.04
CA LEU A 349 -13.84 -3.40 -3.69
C LEU A 349 -14.61 -4.74 -3.64
N GLU A 350 -15.27 -5.09 -4.75
CA GLU A 350 -15.95 -6.39 -4.97
C GLU A 350 -14.97 -7.57 -5.10
N ARG A 351 -13.74 -7.33 -5.58
CA ARG A 351 -12.71 -8.37 -5.79
C ARG A 351 -11.66 -8.45 -4.67
N LEU A 352 -11.55 -7.41 -3.84
CA LEU A 352 -10.61 -7.41 -2.71
C LEU A 352 -10.98 -8.46 -1.65
N GLU A 353 -10.33 -9.62 -1.75
CA GLU A 353 -10.35 -10.70 -0.78
C GLU A 353 -8.95 -10.96 -0.19
N PRO A 354 -8.85 -11.48 1.04
CA PRO A 354 -9.95 -11.55 2.02
C PRO A 354 -10.43 -10.13 2.40
N TYR A 355 -11.60 -9.96 3.04
CA TYR A 355 -12.09 -8.63 3.46
C TYR A 355 -11.01 -7.70 4.09
N PRO A 356 -10.11 -8.16 4.98
CA PRO A 356 -8.96 -7.39 5.49
C PRO A 356 -7.79 -7.22 4.48
N ASN A 357 -8.06 -7.10 3.17
CA ASN A 357 -7.04 -6.78 2.17
C ASN A 357 -6.50 -5.35 2.38
N SER A 358 -5.17 -5.15 2.32
CA SER A 358 -4.54 -3.83 2.55
C SER A 358 -5.04 -2.72 1.64
N ASN A 359 -5.50 -3.05 0.44
CA ASN A 359 -5.92 -2.07 -0.56
C ASN A 359 -7.33 -1.53 -0.31
N ARG A 360 -8.08 -2.08 0.65
CA ARG A 360 -9.47 -1.67 0.91
C ARG A 360 -9.56 -0.27 1.49
N VAL A 361 -8.73 0.09 2.46
CA VAL A 361 -8.71 1.44 3.03
C VAL A 361 -8.25 2.48 2.00
N PRO A 362 -7.13 2.28 1.27
CA PRO A 362 -6.74 3.15 0.16
C PRO A 362 -7.86 3.35 -0.87
N ALA A 363 -8.49 2.27 -1.33
CA ALA A 363 -9.56 2.34 -2.33
C ALA A 363 -10.79 3.12 -1.83
N VAL A 364 -11.19 2.94 -0.56
CA VAL A 364 -12.30 3.70 0.02
C VAL A 364 -11.93 5.18 0.22
N ALA A 365 -10.73 5.47 0.73
CA ALA A 365 -10.28 6.85 0.97
C ALA A 365 -10.19 7.65 -0.33
N ILE A 366 -9.58 7.08 -1.38
CA ILE A 366 -9.49 7.70 -2.71
C ILE A 366 -10.88 7.92 -3.31
N ASP A 367 -11.78 6.93 -3.23
CA ASP A 367 -13.15 7.08 -3.72
C ASP A 367 -13.92 8.16 -2.97
N ALA A 368 -13.73 8.26 -1.65
CA ALA A 368 -14.35 9.26 -0.81
C ALA A 368 -13.87 10.68 -1.16
N LEU A 369 -12.56 10.89 -1.37
CA LEU A 369 -12.01 12.18 -1.82
C LEU A 369 -12.58 12.62 -3.17
N GLY A 370 -12.85 11.68 -4.08
CA GLY A 370 -13.46 11.96 -5.37
C GLY A 370 -14.98 12.24 -5.33
N ARG A 371 -15.64 12.13 -4.16
CA ARG A 371 -17.09 12.40 -4.05
C ARG A 371 -17.38 13.90 -4.08
N PRO A 372 -18.49 14.31 -4.71
CA PRO A 372 -18.93 15.70 -4.67
C PRO A 372 -19.27 16.15 -3.24
N GLY A 373 -19.17 17.46 -3.01
CA GLY A 373 -19.55 18.09 -1.74
C GLY A 373 -18.43 18.19 -0.70
N GLY A 374 -17.23 17.69 -0.97
CA GLY A 374 -16.03 17.99 -0.18
C GLY A 374 -16.00 17.47 1.26
N ARG A 375 -17.04 16.75 1.72
CA ARG A 375 -17.13 16.19 3.08
C ARG A 375 -15.87 15.44 3.49
N TRP A 376 -15.27 14.71 2.56
CA TRP A 376 -14.12 13.83 2.84
C TRP A 376 -12.77 14.53 2.70
N ALA A 377 -12.74 15.80 2.28
CA ALA A 377 -11.56 16.65 2.41
C ALA A 377 -11.37 17.13 3.85
N ASP A 378 -12.42 17.12 4.69
CA ASP A 378 -12.30 17.37 6.12
C ASP A 378 -11.55 16.21 6.81
N PRO A 379 -10.40 16.48 7.48
CA PRO A 379 -9.60 15.44 8.12
C PRO A 379 -10.38 14.65 9.19
N ALA A 380 -11.29 15.29 9.93
CA ALA A 380 -12.06 14.63 10.96
C ALA A 380 -13.07 13.62 10.36
N ALA A 381 -13.78 14.01 9.30
CA ALA A 381 -14.66 13.11 8.56
C ALA A 381 -13.88 11.94 7.91
N MET A 382 -12.74 12.22 7.26
CA MET A 382 -11.91 11.17 6.66
C MET A 382 -11.35 10.22 7.73
N GLN A 383 -10.91 10.74 8.87
CA GLN A 383 -10.42 9.92 9.98
C GLN A 383 -11.48 8.92 10.47
N ARG A 384 -12.74 9.35 10.62
CA ARG A 384 -13.86 8.48 11.00
C ARG A 384 -14.07 7.38 9.97
N LEU A 385 -14.01 7.70 8.67
CA LEU A 385 -14.16 6.72 7.59
C LEU A 385 -13.03 5.70 7.58
N VAL A 386 -11.77 6.15 7.65
CA VAL A 386 -10.59 5.30 7.70
C VAL A 386 -10.65 4.35 8.90
N ARG A 387 -11.03 4.85 10.09
CA ARG A 387 -11.21 4.01 11.28
C ARG A 387 -12.35 3.02 11.14
N ALA A 388 -13.48 3.43 10.55
CA ALA A 388 -14.62 2.55 10.35
C ALA A 388 -14.30 1.38 9.42
N VAL A 389 -13.63 1.65 8.29
CA VAL A 389 -13.16 0.60 7.38
C VAL A 389 -12.14 -0.30 8.08
N SER A 390 -11.17 0.29 8.78
CA SER A 390 -10.13 -0.45 9.52
C SER A 390 -10.71 -1.34 10.62
N TYR A 391 -11.66 -0.85 11.41
CA TYR A 391 -12.39 -1.65 12.40
C TYR A 391 -13.13 -2.80 11.74
N CYS A 392 -13.80 -2.55 10.61
CA CYS A 392 -14.45 -3.62 9.87
C CYS A 392 -13.45 -4.66 9.35
N GLN A 393 -12.19 -4.31 9.12
CA GLN A 393 -11.14 -5.27 8.78
C GLN A 393 -10.64 -6.04 10.01
N GLN A 394 -10.38 -5.37 11.13
CA GLN A 394 -9.74 -5.91 12.33
C GLN A 394 -10.52 -5.57 13.62
N PRO A 395 -11.72 -6.14 13.83
CA PRO A 395 -12.62 -5.70 14.89
C PRO A 395 -12.14 -6.07 16.30
N GLN A 396 -11.30 -7.10 16.43
CA GLN A 396 -10.70 -7.49 17.71
C GLN A 396 -9.59 -6.51 18.13
N LEU A 397 -8.66 -6.21 17.23
CA LEU A 397 -7.55 -5.29 17.50
C LEU A 397 -8.04 -3.85 17.73
N LEU A 398 -9.09 -3.46 17.00
CA LEU A 398 -9.61 -2.10 16.99
C LEU A 398 -10.94 -1.95 17.72
N ALA A 399 -11.21 -2.78 18.73
CA ALA A 399 -12.48 -2.82 19.44
C ALA A 399 -12.96 -1.43 19.94
N ARG A 400 -12.03 -0.54 20.29
CA ARG A 400 -12.29 0.84 20.72
C ARG A 400 -12.99 1.72 19.67
N PHE A 401 -12.89 1.39 18.38
CA PHE A 401 -13.51 2.15 17.29
C PHE A 401 -14.92 1.66 16.92
N ARG A 402 -15.46 0.67 17.64
CA ARG A 402 -16.76 0.05 17.30
C ARG A 402 -17.90 1.07 17.27
N ASP A 403 -18.02 1.88 18.33
CA ASP A 403 -19.20 2.76 18.48
C ASP A 403 -19.12 3.94 17.51
N GLU A 404 -17.92 4.55 17.36
CA GLU A 404 -17.62 5.53 16.30
C GLU A 404 -17.98 5.00 14.90
N THR A 405 -17.64 3.73 14.62
CA THR A 405 -17.99 3.07 13.36
C THR A 405 -19.50 2.95 13.20
N ALA A 406 -20.22 2.51 14.24
CA ALA A 406 -21.67 2.37 14.17
C ALA A 406 -22.36 3.71 13.90
N ASP A 407 -21.87 4.80 14.51
CA ASP A 407 -22.42 6.14 14.33
C ASP A 407 -22.22 6.63 12.89
N LEU A 408 -20.99 6.52 12.35
CA LEU A 408 -20.73 6.87 10.97
C LEU A 408 -21.63 6.10 10.00
N LEU A 409 -21.79 4.79 10.19
CA LEU A 409 -22.59 3.95 9.30
C LEU A 409 -24.07 4.36 9.25
N ARG A 410 -24.61 5.03 10.28
CA ARG A 410 -25.99 5.56 10.26
C ARG A 410 -26.10 6.88 9.50
N GLU A 411 -24.99 7.62 9.39
CA GLU A 411 -24.93 8.92 8.68
C GLU A 411 -24.64 8.76 7.18
N LEU A 412 -24.16 7.60 6.74
CA LEU A 412 -23.85 7.35 5.34
C LEU A 412 -25.12 7.18 4.52
N ASP A 413 -25.09 7.74 3.32
CA ASP A 413 -26.11 7.43 2.33
C ASP A 413 -26.00 5.96 1.88
N ASP A 414 -27.13 5.46 1.41
CA ASP A 414 -27.34 4.07 1.00
C ASP A 414 -26.40 3.62 -0.15
N THR A 415 -25.91 4.55 -0.97
CA THR A 415 -24.98 4.26 -2.08
C THR A 415 -23.57 4.08 -1.54
N SER A 416 -23.07 5.03 -0.74
CA SER A 416 -21.73 4.97 -0.15
C SER A 416 -21.60 3.80 0.83
N LEU A 417 -22.62 3.56 1.65
CA LEU A 417 -22.66 2.45 2.59
C LEU A 417 -22.49 1.09 1.88
N ARG A 418 -23.26 0.85 0.81
CA ARG A 418 -23.21 -0.40 0.04
C ARG A 418 -21.90 -0.58 -0.73
N LEU A 419 -21.30 0.52 -1.19
CA LEU A 419 -20.03 0.46 -1.91
C LEU A 419 -18.85 0.15 -0.98
N TRP A 420 -18.72 0.90 0.12
CA TRP A 420 -17.54 0.82 0.98
C TRP A 420 -17.60 -0.35 1.97
N PHE A 421 -18.80 -0.74 2.40
CA PHE A 421 -18.99 -1.77 3.41
C PHE A 421 -19.83 -2.94 2.88
N ARG A 422 -19.23 -4.14 2.89
CA ARG A 422 -19.96 -5.35 2.50
C ARG A 422 -21.05 -5.65 3.51
N ARG A 423 -22.30 -5.75 3.04
CA ARG A 423 -23.47 -6.09 3.89
C ARG A 423 -23.25 -7.32 4.76
N LYS A 424 -22.69 -8.40 4.20
CA LYS A 424 -22.36 -9.63 4.95
C LYS A 424 -21.41 -9.36 6.12
N ARG A 425 -20.44 -8.45 5.94
CA ARG A 425 -19.49 -8.08 6.99
C ARG A 425 -20.18 -7.28 8.08
N LEU A 426 -20.99 -6.29 7.73
CA LEU A 426 -21.77 -5.51 8.69
C LEU A 426 -22.73 -6.39 9.50
N THR A 427 -23.40 -7.36 8.86
CA THR A 427 -24.23 -8.38 9.52
C THR A 427 -23.42 -9.18 10.54
N ALA A 428 -22.24 -9.67 10.16
CA ALA A 428 -21.38 -10.47 11.03
C ALA A 428 -20.89 -9.68 12.27
N LEU A 429 -20.71 -8.37 12.13
CA LEU A 429 -20.29 -7.47 13.22
C LEU A 429 -21.45 -6.88 14.02
N GLY A 430 -22.71 -7.13 13.60
CA GLY A 430 -23.89 -6.53 14.21
C GLY A 430 -23.89 -5.00 14.12
N LEU A 431 -23.47 -4.46 12.97
CA LEU A 431 -23.39 -3.02 12.70
C LEU A 431 -24.58 -2.54 11.84
N PRO A 432 -24.92 -1.24 11.88
CA PRO A 432 -25.89 -0.62 10.96
C PRO A 432 -25.57 -0.94 9.49
N GLY A 433 -26.60 -1.11 8.66
CA GLY A 433 -26.47 -1.58 7.27
C GLY A 433 -26.39 -3.11 7.10
N GLY A 434 -26.20 -3.86 8.18
CA GLY A 434 -26.32 -5.32 8.21
C GLY A 434 -27.78 -5.81 8.14
N LEU A 435 -27.95 -7.12 7.94
CA LEU A 435 -29.25 -7.78 8.12
C LEU A 435 -29.55 -7.94 9.62
N PRO A 436 -30.83 -7.85 10.05
CA PRO A 436 -31.20 -8.14 11.43
C PRO A 436 -30.83 -9.58 11.78
N VAL A 437 -29.96 -9.74 12.77
CA VAL A 437 -29.56 -11.05 13.29
C VAL A 437 -30.51 -11.41 14.44
N PRO A 438 -31.18 -12.58 14.43
CA PRO A 438 -32.02 -13.00 15.55
C PRO A 438 -31.24 -12.94 16.87
N ARG A 439 -31.86 -12.48 17.96
CA ARG A 439 -31.19 -12.22 19.26
C ARG A 439 -30.31 -13.38 19.75
N TRP A 440 -30.71 -14.62 19.47
CA TRP A 440 -30.02 -15.86 19.85
C TRP A 440 -28.77 -16.18 19.01
N ARG A 441 -28.57 -15.54 17.85
CA ARG A 441 -27.36 -15.63 17.01
C ARG A 441 -26.45 -14.40 17.13
N SER A 442 -26.73 -13.49 18.06
CA SER A 442 -25.87 -12.32 18.24
C SER A 442 -24.45 -12.75 18.66
N PRO A 443 -23.38 -12.07 18.17
CA PRO A 443 -22.00 -12.42 18.52
C PRO A 443 -21.74 -12.46 20.03
N ARG A 444 -22.46 -11.63 20.82
CA ARG A 444 -22.42 -11.64 22.28
C ARG A 444 -22.99 -12.94 22.88
N VAL A 445 -24.12 -13.43 22.36
CA VAL A 445 -24.74 -14.69 22.81
C VAL A 445 -23.91 -15.89 22.39
N VAL A 446 -23.30 -15.86 21.19
CA VAL A 446 -22.40 -16.92 20.72
C VAL A 446 -21.10 -16.93 21.52
N ALA A 447 -20.46 -15.77 21.75
CA ALA A 447 -19.25 -15.68 22.57
C ALA A 447 -19.52 -16.06 24.04
N MET A 448 -20.70 -15.71 24.58
CA MET A 448 -21.12 -16.14 25.91
C MET A 448 -21.38 -17.65 25.93
N ALA A 449 -22.01 -18.23 24.90
CA ALA A 449 -22.19 -19.68 24.79
C ALA A 449 -20.85 -20.42 24.66
N ASP A 450 -19.91 -19.91 23.88
CA ASP A 450 -18.55 -20.47 23.73
C ASP A 450 -17.72 -20.34 25.01
N ALA A 451 -17.82 -19.20 25.71
CA ALA A 451 -17.14 -18.98 26.99
C ALA A 451 -17.73 -19.86 28.10
N VAL A 452 -19.05 -20.08 28.09
CA VAL A 452 -19.76 -21.01 29.00
C VAL A 452 -19.41 -22.46 28.66
N ASP A 453 -19.28 -22.82 27.37
CA ASP A 453 -18.82 -24.16 26.93
C ASP A 453 -17.34 -24.41 27.30
N ARG A 454 -16.49 -23.37 27.29
CA ARG A 454 -15.06 -23.47 27.68
C ARG A 454 -14.83 -23.45 29.18
N ARG A 455 -15.65 -22.76 29.99
CA ARG A 455 -15.37 -22.58 31.43
C ARG A 455 -16.07 -23.56 32.38
N LEU A 456 -17.17 -24.23 32.01
CA LEU A 456 -18.03 -24.79 33.06
C LEU A 456 -18.54 -26.24 32.96
N LEU A 457 -18.37 -27.04 31.89
CA LEU A 457 -19.19 -28.26 31.78
C LEU A 457 -18.45 -29.54 31.35
N GLY A 458 -18.20 -30.40 32.34
CA GLY A 458 -17.94 -31.81 32.17
C GLY A 458 -19.04 -32.52 31.36
N GLY A 459 -18.67 -33.61 30.69
CA GLY A 459 -19.34 -34.24 29.55
C GLY A 459 -20.81 -34.70 29.68
N ARG A 460 -21.52 -34.38 30.77
CA ARG A 460 -22.95 -34.67 30.95
C ARG A 460 -23.86 -33.57 30.41
N LEU A 461 -23.49 -32.28 30.48
CA LEU A 461 -24.35 -31.20 29.93
C LEU A 461 -24.20 -31.03 28.40
N ARG A 462 -23.05 -31.40 27.82
CA ARG A 462 -22.86 -31.50 26.36
C ARG A 462 -23.86 -32.42 25.67
N ARG A 463 -24.31 -33.49 26.34
CA ARG A 463 -25.35 -34.40 25.83
C ARG A 463 -26.75 -33.81 25.89
N LEU A 464 -27.04 -32.98 26.89
CA LEU A 464 -28.34 -32.33 27.05
C LEU A 464 -28.51 -31.17 26.04
N VAL A 465 -27.45 -30.39 25.83
CA VAL A 465 -27.40 -29.33 24.81
C VAL A 465 -27.43 -29.91 23.40
N ARG A 466 -26.65 -30.96 23.10
CA ARG A 466 -26.76 -31.66 21.80
C ARG A 466 -28.14 -32.27 21.56
N ARG A 467 -28.83 -32.81 22.59
CA ARG A 467 -30.23 -33.26 22.46
C ARG A 467 -31.21 -32.12 22.17
N ARG A 468 -30.98 -30.94 22.76
CA ARG A 468 -31.82 -29.75 22.53
C ARG A 468 -31.57 -29.08 21.17
N TYR A 469 -30.36 -29.23 20.60
CA TYR A 469 -30.02 -28.75 19.26
C TYR A 469 -30.22 -29.80 18.15
N ALA A 470 -30.25 -31.10 18.46
CA ALA A 470 -30.66 -32.15 17.53
C ALA A 470 -32.18 -32.19 17.27
N GLY A 471 -32.97 -31.58 18.16
CA GLY A 471 -34.43 -31.45 18.00
C GLY A 471 -34.88 -30.31 17.08
N ALA A 472 -33.96 -29.54 16.49
CA ALA A 472 -34.26 -28.55 15.45
C ALA A 472 -33.98 -29.10 14.03
N GLY A 473 -33.88 -30.44 13.91
CA GLY A 473 -33.53 -31.19 12.71
C GLY A 473 -34.71 -31.63 11.85
N ASP A 474 -35.95 -31.28 12.20
CA ASP A 474 -37.14 -31.53 11.38
C ASP A 474 -37.76 -30.18 10.97
N ASP A 475 -37.25 -29.63 9.87
CA ASP A 475 -38.09 -29.05 8.78
C ASP A 475 -37.27 -28.53 7.60
N LEU A 476 -35.93 -28.63 7.64
CA LEU A 476 -35.10 -28.20 6.52
C LEU A 476 -35.17 -29.18 5.32
N ARG A 477 -35.44 -30.48 5.57
CA ARG A 477 -35.66 -31.46 4.49
C ARG A 477 -37.04 -31.34 3.85
N ALA A 478 -38.08 -30.94 4.59
CA ALA A 478 -39.41 -30.69 4.05
C ALA A 478 -39.44 -29.41 3.19
N ALA A 479 -38.76 -28.35 3.63
CA ALA A 479 -38.60 -27.12 2.85
C ALA A 479 -37.80 -27.31 1.56
N VAL A 480 -36.79 -28.18 1.56
CA VAL A 480 -36.00 -28.52 0.35
C VAL A 480 -36.76 -29.46 -0.59
N ALA A 481 -37.65 -30.33 -0.08
CA ALA A 481 -38.51 -31.17 -0.89
C ALA A 481 -39.66 -30.37 -1.56
N ALA A 482 -40.19 -29.34 -0.90
CA ALA A 482 -41.20 -28.45 -1.47
C ALA A 482 -40.66 -27.62 -2.65
N VAL A 483 -39.42 -27.12 -2.57
CA VAL A 483 -38.79 -26.35 -3.66
C VAL A 483 -38.34 -27.23 -4.84
N LYS A 484 -38.12 -28.53 -4.62
CA LYS A 484 -37.73 -29.46 -5.68
C LYS A 484 -38.93 -30.02 -6.48
N GLY A 485 -40.16 -29.85 -5.98
CA GLY A 485 -41.39 -30.25 -6.67
C GLY A 485 -42.00 -29.19 -7.58
N GLU A 486 -41.54 -27.93 -7.51
CA GLU A 486 -42.01 -26.82 -8.38
C GLU A 486 -41.12 -26.60 -9.62
N MET A 487 -40.13 -27.47 -9.88
CA MET A 487 -39.23 -27.34 -11.04
C MET A 487 -39.33 -28.46 -12.10
N ASP A 488 -40.16 -29.49 -11.87
CA ASP A 488 -40.43 -30.55 -12.86
C ASP A 488 -41.93 -30.61 -13.24
N GLY A 489 -42.62 -29.46 -13.19
CA GLY A 489 -44.03 -29.29 -13.61
C GLY A 489 -44.21 -28.09 -14.50
#